data_AF-A0AAV5FWW6-F1
#
_entry.id   AF-A0AAV5FWW6-F1
#
_cell.length_a   1.000
_cell.length_b   1.000
_cell.length_c   1.000
_cell.angle_alpha   90.00
_cell.angle_beta   90.00
_cell.angle_gamma   90.00
#
_symmetry.space_group_name_H-M   'P 1'
#
loop_
_entity.id
_entity.type
_entity.pdbx_description
1 polymer ?
#
loop_
_entity_poly.entity_id
_entity_poly.type
_entity_poly.pdbx_seq_one_letter_code
_entity_poly.pdbx_strand_id
1 'polypeptide(L)'
;MPPREDTNGAGGASSASPSEPAPPPPQQVKGKGKKKDEKKDDDLSEEDQALKEKLELYVVRAQDSDPGVQKLALESMRQEIRTATSSMTSVPKPLKFLRPHYGTLKSYFETMPDSDLKKYMADILSVLALTMSVEGERESLKYRMMGSEGDIGSWGHEYVRNLAGEIAQEFQRLQDDDVPMDKSLMELVQQIVSFHMKHNAEPEAVDLLMEVENLDLLVEHVDATNYKRTCLYLTSSSKYLPAPDDMLALKIAYEIYLKFGDLASALRIALLLDNKLQYVKQVYTATDDLLLKKQFSYIVARHGLSMDIDDEITADENDKEVLQEIVYNTKLSEGYLTLARDIEVMEPKSPEDIYKVTCLFF
;
A
#
# COMPACT_ATOMS: atom_id res chain seq x y z
N MET A 1 -2.33 18.76 82.12
CA MET A 1 -1.53 17.68 82.76
C MET A 1 -0.68 17.03 81.69
N PRO A 2 0.57 16.65 82.03
CA PRO A 2 1.75 16.93 81.20
C PRO A 2 2.36 15.62 80.65
N PRO A 3 3.67 15.50 80.36
CA PRO A 3 4.21 15.37 79.00
C PRO A 3 5.11 14.11 78.85
N ARG A 4 5.88 14.00 77.77
CA ARG A 4 7.22 13.38 77.70
C ARG A 4 7.78 13.64 76.31
N GLU A 5 8.80 14.46 76.10
CA GLU A 5 10.18 14.55 76.62
C GLU A 5 11.15 14.25 75.48
N ASP A 6 12.12 15.16 75.39
CA ASP A 6 13.13 15.35 74.38
C ASP A 6 14.17 14.22 74.31
N THR A 7 14.99 14.21 73.26
CA THR A 7 16.46 14.22 73.45
C THR A 7 17.22 14.63 72.17
N ASN A 8 18.00 15.70 72.34
CA ASN A 8 19.34 16.02 71.81
C ASN A 8 19.57 16.11 70.28
N GLY A 9 20.11 17.19 69.70
CA GLY A 9 20.82 18.35 70.26
C GLY A 9 22.34 18.25 70.07
N ALA A 10 22.85 18.78 68.95
CA ALA A 10 24.17 19.41 68.74
C ALA A 10 24.03 20.20 67.41
N GLY A 11 24.02 21.52 67.33
CA GLY A 11 24.92 22.54 67.89
C GLY A 11 25.53 23.29 66.70
N GLY A 12 24.96 24.43 66.28
CA GLY A 12 25.59 25.77 66.29
C GLY A 12 26.48 26.03 65.05
N ALA A 13 26.53 27.18 64.37
CA ALA A 13 26.01 28.51 64.59
C ALA A 13 25.96 29.27 63.23
N SER A 14 25.10 30.28 63.18
CA SER A 14 24.67 31.06 62.02
C SER A 14 25.64 32.17 61.60
N SER A 15 25.63 32.50 60.31
CA SER A 15 25.56 33.86 59.70
C SER A 15 26.20 33.84 58.30
N ALA A 16 25.73 34.52 57.26
CA ALA A 16 24.47 35.17 56.94
C ALA A 16 24.39 35.26 55.39
N SER A 17 23.16 35.16 54.88
CA SER A 17 22.59 35.38 53.53
C SER A 17 23.19 36.57 52.72
N PRO A 18 22.96 36.74 51.39
CA PRO A 18 21.60 36.61 50.83
C PRO A 18 21.34 36.27 49.34
N SER A 19 20.11 35.77 49.17
CA SER A 19 19.09 36.09 48.13
C SER A 19 19.23 35.56 46.68
N GLU A 20 18.16 34.86 46.31
CA GLU A 20 17.77 34.31 45.00
C GLU A 20 17.70 35.33 43.85
N PRO A 21 17.91 34.89 42.59
CA PRO A 21 17.45 35.61 41.41
C PRO A 21 16.23 34.93 40.75
N ALA A 22 15.17 35.72 40.56
CA ALA A 22 14.07 35.49 39.62
C ALA A 22 14.45 36.03 38.21
N PRO A 23 13.67 35.72 37.14
CA PRO A 23 14.17 35.35 35.81
C PRO A 23 14.39 36.51 34.82
N PRO A 24 15.17 36.33 33.73
CA PRO A 24 15.26 37.32 32.66
C PRO A 24 14.29 37.07 31.49
N PRO A 25 13.80 38.14 30.81
CA PRO A 25 13.02 38.08 29.58
C PRO A 25 13.90 38.49 28.34
N PRO A 26 13.34 38.82 27.15
CA PRO A 26 13.51 38.13 25.86
C PRO A 26 14.54 38.77 24.90
N GLN A 27 15.03 38.03 23.90
CA GLN A 27 15.94 38.56 22.86
C GLN A 27 15.39 38.45 21.42
N GLN A 28 15.44 39.57 20.71
CA GLN A 28 15.19 39.75 19.28
C GLN A 28 16.45 39.51 18.41
N VAL A 29 16.16 39.18 17.15
CA VAL A 29 16.95 38.92 15.93
C VAL A 29 18.04 39.95 15.55
N LYS A 30 19.18 39.46 15.01
CA LYS A 30 19.82 39.89 13.73
C LYS A 30 21.06 39.05 13.39
N GLY A 31 21.22 38.69 12.10
CA GLY A 31 22.10 37.60 11.63
C GLY A 31 23.41 37.93 10.92
N LYS A 32 23.82 36.97 10.06
CA LYS A 32 25.03 36.76 9.21
C LYS A 32 25.80 35.51 9.68
N GLY A 33 26.22 34.54 8.86
CA GLY A 33 26.19 34.41 7.41
C GLY A 33 26.63 33.01 6.97
N LYS A 34 26.23 32.68 5.75
CA LYS A 34 26.57 31.56 4.86
C LYS A 34 28.05 31.14 4.89
N LYS A 35 28.33 29.84 5.10
CA LYS A 35 29.27 28.97 4.34
C LYS A 35 29.67 27.73 5.15
N LYS A 36 29.09 26.58 4.84
CA LYS A 36 29.80 25.28 4.73
C LYS A 36 28.86 24.19 4.20
N ASP A 37 28.66 24.20 2.88
CA ASP A 37 28.14 23.03 2.15
C ASP A 37 28.80 22.91 0.76
N GLU A 38 30.07 23.32 0.68
CA GLU A 38 30.88 23.24 -0.57
C GLU A 38 32.16 22.38 -0.39
N LYS A 39 32.21 21.50 0.60
CA LYS A 39 33.30 20.53 0.73
C LYS A 39 32.79 19.15 1.16
N LYS A 40 32.06 18.52 0.24
CA LYS A 40 31.84 17.07 0.22
C LYS A 40 31.76 16.52 -1.22
N ASP A 41 32.37 17.24 -2.18
CA ASP A 41 32.50 16.80 -3.57
C ASP A 41 33.83 16.04 -3.84
N ASP A 42 34.77 16.04 -2.88
CA ASP A 42 36.13 15.48 -3.06
C ASP A 42 36.27 13.97 -2.74
N ASP A 43 35.15 13.27 -2.54
CA ASP A 43 35.12 11.81 -2.28
C ASP A 43 34.24 11.07 -3.32
N LEU A 44 34.07 11.66 -4.51
CA LEU A 44 33.50 10.95 -5.65
C LEU A 44 34.61 10.05 -6.23
N SER A 45 34.33 8.75 -6.34
CA SER A 45 35.20 7.82 -7.07
C SER A 45 35.45 8.36 -8.48
N GLU A 46 36.62 8.10 -9.09
CA GLU A 46 36.92 8.54 -10.47
C GLU A 46 35.82 8.14 -11.46
N GLU A 47 35.15 7.01 -11.22
CA GLU A 47 33.99 6.55 -11.99
C GLU A 47 32.75 7.45 -11.85
N ASP A 48 32.48 7.95 -10.64
CA ASP A 48 31.34 8.84 -10.38
C ASP A 48 31.57 10.24 -10.96
N GLN A 49 32.82 10.72 -10.92
CA GLN A 49 33.22 11.99 -11.53
C GLN A 49 33.09 11.92 -13.06
N ALA A 50 33.56 10.84 -13.68
CA ALA A 50 33.39 10.61 -15.11
C ALA A 50 31.90 10.52 -15.50
N LEU A 51 31.06 9.91 -14.66
CA LEU A 51 29.61 9.85 -14.88
C LEU A 51 28.97 11.24 -14.81
N LYS A 52 29.37 12.08 -13.84
CA LYS A 52 28.91 13.47 -13.73
C LYS A 52 29.27 14.28 -14.97
N GLU A 53 30.53 14.25 -15.39
CA GLU A 53 31.01 14.97 -16.59
C GLU A 53 30.28 14.50 -17.87
N LYS A 54 30.04 13.18 -17.99
CA LYS A 54 29.28 12.60 -19.10
C LYS A 54 27.84 13.10 -19.14
N LEU A 55 27.16 13.16 -17.99
CA LEU A 55 25.78 13.66 -17.88
C LEU A 55 25.71 15.17 -18.17
N GLU A 56 26.64 15.96 -17.66
CA GLU A 56 26.76 17.39 -17.96
C GLU A 56 26.96 17.63 -19.46
N LEU A 57 27.81 16.83 -20.11
CA LEU A 57 27.99 16.88 -21.56
C LEU A 57 26.70 16.56 -22.32
N TYR A 58 25.90 15.59 -21.86
CA TYR A 58 24.59 15.30 -22.47
C TYR A 58 23.60 16.45 -22.29
N VAL A 59 23.60 17.14 -21.15
CA VAL A 59 22.75 18.33 -20.93
C VAL A 59 23.12 19.46 -21.90
N VAL A 60 24.42 19.67 -22.15
CA VAL A 60 24.89 20.67 -23.12
C VAL A 60 24.50 20.27 -24.55
N ARG A 61 24.74 19.02 -24.93
CA ARG A 61 24.40 18.50 -26.28
C ARG A 61 22.90 18.42 -26.53
N ALA A 62 22.08 18.29 -25.49
CA ALA A 62 20.63 18.34 -25.60
C ALA A 62 20.10 19.75 -25.95
N GLN A 63 20.91 20.79 -25.80
CA GLN A 63 20.63 22.18 -26.18
C GLN A 63 21.29 22.58 -27.51
N ASP A 64 21.89 21.63 -28.22
CA ASP A 64 22.52 21.89 -29.51
C ASP A 64 21.46 22.19 -30.59
N SER A 65 21.87 22.92 -31.63
CA SER A 65 21.00 23.32 -32.75
C SER A 65 20.72 22.16 -33.72
N ASP A 66 21.56 21.12 -33.74
CA ASP A 66 21.36 19.93 -34.57
C ASP A 66 20.40 18.92 -33.91
N PRO A 67 19.22 18.65 -34.51
CA PRO A 67 18.25 17.69 -34.00
C PRO A 67 18.81 16.27 -33.85
N GLY A 68 19.79 15.88 -34.67
CA GLY A 68 20.42 14.55 -34.60
C GLY A 68 21.26 14.36 -33.34
N VAL A 69 22.10 15.36 -33.03
CA VAL A 69 22.91 15.40 -31.80
C VAL A 69 22.02 15.50 -30.57
N GLN A 70 20.97 16.33 -30.64
CA GLN A 70 19.99 16.48 -29.57
C GLN A 70 19.31 15.15 -29.25
N LYS A 71 18.82 14.43 -30.28
CA LYS A 71 18.18 13.12 -30.11
C LYS A 71 19.10 12.11 -29.43
N LEU A 72 20.34 12.00 -29.92
CA LEU A 72 21.31 11.04 -29.40
C LEU A 72 21.66 11.35 -27.93
N ALA A 73 21.79 12.62 -27.57
CA ALA A 73 22.05 13.04 -26.19
C ALA A 73 20.90 12.68 -25.25
N LEU A 74 19.65 12.94 -25.67
CA LEU A 74 18.45 12.61 -24.89
C LEU A 74 18.25 11.09 -24.73
N GLU A 75 18.42 10.32 -25.81
CA GLU A 75 18.33 8.86 -25.75
C GLU A 75 19.41 8.25 -24.85
N SER A 76 20.66 8.74 -24.96
CA SER A 76 21.77 8.31 -24.10
C SER A 76 21.49 8.63 -22.64
N MET A 77 21.01 9.84 -22.35
CA MET A 77 20.65 10.25 -20.98
C MET A 77 19.54 9.38 -20.41
N ARG A 78 18.49 9.10 -21.20
CA ARG A 78 17.40 8.19 -20.83
C ARG A 78 17.92 6.79 -20.49
N GLN A 79 18.82 6.24 -21.31
CA GLN A 79 19.38 4.91 -21.08
C GLN A 79 20.20 4.85 -19.79
N GLU A 80 21.03 5.86 -19.51
CA GLU A 80 21.84 5.93 -18.29
C GLU A 80 20.96 6.01 -17.04
N ILE A 81 19.92 6.87 -17.06
CA ILE A 81 18.98 7.01 -15.94
C ILE A 81 18.23 5.69 -15.71
N ARG A 82 17.71 5.05 -16.75
CA ARG A 82 16.97 3.77 -16.62
C ARG A 82 17.85 2.66 -16.06
N THR A 83 19.08 2.56 -16.56
CA THR A 83 20.05 1.55 -16.10
C THR A 83 20.36 1.75 -14.62
N ALA A 84 20.60 2.99 -14.19
CA ALA A 84 20.89 3.29 -12.80
C ALA A 84 19.69 3.15 -11.86
N THR A 85 18.47 3.42 -12.34
CA THR A 85 17.24 3.36 -11.53
C THR A 85 16.71 1.92 -11.39
N SER A 86 17.16 1.00 -12.24
CA SER A 86 16.87 -0.44 -12.05
C SER A 86 17.53 -1.03 -10.79
N SER A 87 18.54 -0.36 -10.25
CA SER A 87 19.18 -0.75 -8.99
C SER A 87 18.33 -0.27 -7.80
N MET A 88 17.87 -1.22 -6.98
CA MET A 88 17.09 -1.02 -5.74
C MET A 88 17.92 -0.35 -4.62
N THR A 89 18.54 0.78 -4.92
CA THR A 89 19.35 1.60 -4.01
C THR A 89 18.79 3.01 -4.01
N SER A 90 18.79 3.67 -2.85
CA SER A 90 18.31 5.05 -2.67
C SER A 90 18.74 6.00 -3.79
N VAL A 91 17.86 6.94 -4.19
CA VAL A 91 18.05 8.00 -5.21
C VAL A 91 19.29 7.82 -6.09
N PRO A 92 19.12 7.28 -7.31
CA PRO A 92 20.21 6.99 -8.24
C PRO A 92 21.19 8.16 -8.40
N LYS A 93 22.49 7.87 -8.43
CA LYS A 93 23.54 8.88 -8.61
C LYS A 93 23.34 9.77 -9.85
N PRO A 94 22.87 9.26 -11.01
CA PRO A 94 22.57 10.12 -12.16
C PRO A 94 21.54 11.19 -11.87
N LEU A 95 20.51 10.89 -11.07
CA LEU A 95 19.54 11.90 -10.67
C LEU A 95 20.21 12.99 -9.84
N LYS A 96 21.07 12.62 -8.86
CA LYS A 96 21.80 13.59 -8.03
C LYS A 96 22.67 14.55 -8.86
N PHE A 97 23.35 14.04 -9.89
CA PHE A 97 24.19 14.87 -10.77
C PHE A 97 23.38 15.74 -11.73
N LEU A 98 22.19 15.31 -12.13
CA LEU A 98 21.30 16.11 -12.99
C LEU A 98 20.49 17.17 -12.24
N ARG A 99 20.41 17.09 -10.90
CA ARG A 99 19.68 18.07 -10.06
C ARG A 99 20.02 19.55 -10.37
N PRO A 100 21.30 19.97 -10.44
CA PRO A 100 21.64 21.37 -10.70
C PRO A 100 21.20 21.86 -12.08
N HIS A 101 20.97 20.94 -13.02
CA HIS A 101 20.63 21.24 -14.41
C HIS A 101 19.12 21.25 -14.68
N TYR A 102 18.29 20.89 -13.70
CA TYR A 102 16.84 20.81 -13.86
C TYR A 102 16.23 22.14 -14.34
N GLY A 103 16.60 23.26 -13.72
CA GLY A 103 16.09 24.59 -14.11
C GLY A 103 16.48 25.00 -15.53
N THR A 104 17.68 24.62 -15.98
CA THR A 104 18.16 24.88 -17.34
C THR A 104 17.37 24.07 -18.36
N LEU A 105 17.17 22.77 -18.10
CA LEU A 105 16.40 21.89 -18.97
C LEU A 105 14.92 22.32 -19.05
N LYS A 106 14.32 22.76 -17.94
CA LYS A 106 12.96 23.30 -17.89
C LYS A 106 12.81 24.57 -18.74
N SER A 107 13.74 25.51 -18.61
CA SER A 107 13.74 26.74 -19.41
C SER A 107 13.87 26.44 -20.90
N TYR A 108 14.72 25.49 -21.27
CA TYR A 108 14.90 25.08 -22.65
C TYR A 108 13.66 24.35 -23.21
N PHE A 109 12.99 23.52 -22.39
CA PHE A 109 11.75 22.85 -22.76
C PHE A 109 10.65 23.82 -23.22
N GLU A 110 10.52 24.98 -22.58
CA GLU A 110 9.54 26.01 -22.98
C GLU A 110 9.84 26.63 -24.34
N THR A 111 11.12 26.67 -24.74
CA THR A 111 11.54 27.22 -26.04
C THR A 111 11.44 26.24 -27.19
N MET A 112 11.24 24.95 -26.92
CA MET A 112 11.22 23.91 -27.94
C MET A 112 9.86 23.82 -28.68
N PRO A 113 9.89 23.64 -30.02
CA PRO A 113 8.68 23.36 -30.78
C PRO A 113 8.13 21.96 -30.45
N ASP A 114 6.82 21.76 -30.64
CA ASP A 114 6.18 20.47 -30.44
C ASP A 114 6.71 19.44 -31.46
N SER A 115 7.62 18.60 -30.99
CA SER A 115 8.35 17.59 -31.75
C SER A 115 8.60 16.37 -30.87
N ASP A 116 8.97 15.23 -31.45
CA ASP A 116 9.32 14.01 -30.71
C ASP A 116 10.46 14.25 -29.69
N LEU A 117 11.35 15.19 -29.98
CA LEU A 117 12.43 15.61 -29.06
C LEU A 117 11.89 16.28 -27.80
N LYS A 118 10.81 17.06 -27.93
CA LYS A 118 10.13 17.69 -26.80
C LYS A 118 9.48 16.63 -25.90
N LYS A 119 8.89 15.59 -26.48
CA LYS A 119 8.33 14.45 -25.74
C LYS A 119 9.42 13.69 -24.96
N TYR A 120 10.58 13.45 -25.56
CA TYR A 120 11.71 12.82 -24.86
C TYR A 120 12.28 13.70 -23.75
N MET A 121 12.35 15.01 -23.97
CA MET A 121 12.73 15.94 -22.91
C MET A 121 11.71 15.93 -21.77
N ALA A 122 10.41 15.90 -22.08
CA ALA A 122 9.35 15.81 -21.08
C ALA A 122 9.47 14.52 -20.23
N ASP A 123 9.75 13.36 -20.85
CA ASP A 123 9.99 12.13 -20.08
C ASP A 123 11.20 12.21 -19.14
N ILE A 124 12.26 12.92 -19.53
CA ILE A 124 13.42 13.13 -18.66
C ILE A 124 13.07 14.09 -17.52
N LEU A 125 12.37 15.19 -17.84
CA LEU A 125 11.91 16.17 -16.85
C LEU A 125 10.93 15.56 -15.85
N SER A 126 10.07 14.63 -16.27
CA SER A 126 9.15 13.94 -15.36
C SER A 126 9.88 13.08 -14.33
N VAL A 127 10.95 12.40 -14.75
CA VAL A 127 11.76 11.58 -13.83
C VAL A 127 12.64 12.44 -12.93
N LEU A 128 13.17 13.55 -13.44
CA LEU A 128 13.95 14.50 -12.62
C LEU A 128 13.09 15.22 -11.57
N ALA A 129 11.82 15.50 -11.90
CA ALA A 129 10.85 16.11 -11.01
C ALA A 129 10.62 15.29 -9.72
N LEU A 130 10.86 13.98 -9.75
CA LEU A 130 10.81 13.09 -8.58
C LEU A 130 11.68 13.57 -7.41
N THR A 131 12.80 14.23 -7.70
CA THR A 131 13.70 14.72 -6.65
C THR A 131 13.73 16.23 -6.49
N MET A 132 13.22 16.97 -7.48
CA MET A 132 13.42 18.42 -7.63
C MET A 132 12.14 19.24 -7.65
N SER A 133 10.98 18.62 -7.89
CA SER A 133 9.73 19.36 -7.84
C SER A 133 9.48 19.84 -6.41
N VAL A 134 9.00 21.08 -6.31
CA VAL A 134 8.48 21.58 -5.03
C VAL A 134 7.24 20.74 -4.72
N GLU A 135 7.16 20.17 -3.51
CA GLU A 135 5.99 19.40 -3.07
C GLU A 135 4.70 20.18 -3.40
N GLY A 136 3.86 19.59 -4.26
CA GLY A 136 2.58 20.17 -4.69
C GLY A 136 2.53 20.76 -6.11
N GLU A 137 3.66 20.99 -6.78
CA GLU A 137 3.67 21.49 -8.18
C GLU A 137 3.32 20.40 -9.21
N ARG A 138 3.34 19.11 -8.83
CA ARG A 138 2.92 17.95 -9.65
C ARG A 138 3.56 17.95 -11.04
N GLU A 139 4.82 18.35 -11.07
CA GLU A 139 5.54 18.55 -12.32
C GLU A 139 5.78 17.21 -13.03
N SER A 140 5.94 16.11 -12.28
CA SER A 140 6.18 14.78 -12.83
C SER A 140 4.99 14.31 -13.67
N LEU A 141 3.77 14.42 -13.13
CA LEU A 141 2.54 14.11 -13.84
C LEU A 141 2.36 15.00 -15.07
N LYS A 142 2.54 16.31 -14.91
CA LYS A 142 2.41 17.28 -16.00
C LYS A 142 3.33 16.97 -17.18
N TYR A 143 4.61 16.71 -16.93
CA TYR A 143 5.55 16.35 -17.99
C TYR A 143 5.28 14.95 -18.54
N ARG A 144 4.78 14.02 -17.73
CA ARG A 144 4.39 12.69 -18.21
C ARG A 144 3.24 12.74 -19.21
N MET A 145 2.24 13.58 -18.98
CA MET A 145 1.11 13.79 -19.90
C MET A 145 1.55 14.46 -21.23
N MET A 146 2.66 15.21 -21.21
CA MET A 146 3.27 15.80 -22.41
C MET A 146 4.35 14.91 -23.06
N GLY A 147 4.70 13.80 -22.40
CA GLY A 147 5.83 12.94 -22.74
C GLY A 147 5.53 11.93 -23.84
N SER A 148 6.43 10.96 -24.00
CA SER A 148 6.14 9.80 -24.82
C SER A 148 5.40 8.77 -23.97
N GLU A 149 4.23 8.32 -24.45
CA GLU A 149 3.39 7.27 -23.84
C GLU A 149 4.08 5.88 -23.77
N GLY A 150 5.41 5.82 -23.72
CA GLY A 150 6.17 4.58 -23.57
C GLY A 150 5.93 3.93 -22.20
N ASP A 151 6.36 2.68 -22.05
CA ASP A 151 6.13 1.88 -20.84
C ASP A 151 6.55 2.59 -19.52
N ILE A 152 5.63 2.69 -18.56
CA ILE A 152 5.84 3.36 -17.26
C ILE A 152 6.89 2.62 -16.43
N GLY A 153 6.89 1.28 -16.50
CA GLY A 153 7.80 0.43 -15.74
C GLY A 153 9.27 0.62 -16.09
N SER A 154 9.53 1.23 -17.24
CA SER A 154 10.87 1.44 -17.78
C SER A 154 11.79 2.31 -16.91
N TRP A 155 11.21 3.12 -16.03
CA TRP A 155 11.90 4.07 -15.15
C TRP A 155 12.03 3.59 -13.70
N GLY A 156 11.49 2.41 -13.38
CA GLY A 156 11.61 1.78 -12.06
C GLY A 156 10.49 2.14 -11.07
N HIS A 157 10.41 1.37 -9.98
CA HIS A 157 9.31 1.41 -9.01
C HIS A 157 9.13 2.75 -8.29
N GLU A 158 10.23 3.43 -7.95
CA GLU A 158 10.17 4.72 -7.24
C GLU A 158 9.45 5.79 -8.08
N TYR A 159 9.70 5.80 -9.39
CA TYR A 159 9.01 6.68 -10.32
C TYR A 159 7.51 6.38 -10.41
N VAL A 160 7.16 5.10 -10.55
CA VAL A 160 5.74 4.69 -10.60
C VAL A 160 5.02 5.05 -9.31
N ARG A 161 5.66 4.86 -8.15
CA ARG A 161 5.11 5.23 -6.84
C ARG A 161 4.89 6.72 -6.70
N ASN A 162 5.86 7.54 -7.11
CA ASN A 162 5.71 9.00 -7.08
C ASN A 162 4.58 9.47 -7.99
N LEU A 163 4.49 8.91 -9.21
CA LEU A 163 3.39 9.20 -10.12
C LEU A 163 2.03 8.82 -9.54
N ALA A 164 1.91 7.64 -8.91
CA ALA A 164 0.68 7.21 -8.26
C ALA A 164 0.23 8.23 -7.20
N GLY A 165 1.15 8.71 -6.35
CA GLY A 165 0.84 9.75 -5.36
C GLY A 165 0.46 11.11 -5.96
N GLU A 166 1.13 11.54 -7.04
CA GLU A 166 0.76 12.78 -7.75
C GLU A 166 -0.61 12.67 -8.43
N ILE A 167 -0.95 11.51 -8.98
CA ILE A 167 -2.25 11.24 -9.60
C ILE A 167 -3.36 11.30 -8.55
N ALA A 168 -3.14 10.73 -7.37
CA ALA A 168 -4.10 10.79 -6.27
C ALA A 168 -4.37 12.22 -5.81
N GLN A 169 -3.31 13.04 -5.69
CA GLN A 169 -3.46 14.47 -5.35
C GLN A 169 -4.17 15.25 -6.46
N GLU A 170 -3.90 14.95 -7.73
CA GLU A 170 -4.60 15.58 -8.85
C GLU A 170 -6.08 15.20 -8.87
N PHE A 171 -6.39 13.93 -8.58
CA PHE A 171 -7.76 13.47 -8.50
C PHE A 171 -8.54 14.17 -7.39
N GLN A 172 -7.97 14.26 -6.18
CA GLN A 172 -8.58 15.01 -5.07
C GLN A 172 -8.87 16.47 -5.46
N ARG A 173 -7.94 17.13 -6.16
CA ARG A 173 -8.17 18.49 -6.64
C ARG A 173 -9.29 18.56 -7.69
N LEU A 174 -9.31 17.64 -8.65
CA LEU A 174 -10.35 17.62 -9.68
C LEU A 174 -11.74 17.39 -9.08
N GLN A 175 -11.80 16.59 -8.01
CA GLN A 175 -13.01 16.37 -7.21
C GLN A 175 -13.44 17.65 -6.47
N ASP A 176 -12.50 18.37 -5.85
CA ASP A 176 -12.76 19.66 -5.20
C ASP A 176 -13.23 20.75 -6.19
N ASP A 177 -12.63 20.76 -7.40
CA ASP A 177 -12.92 21.72 -8.48
C ASP A 177 -14.14 21.30 -9.35
N ASP A 178 -14.75 20.12 -9.09
CA ASP A 178 -15.88 19.51 -9.81
C ASP A 178 -15.64 19.36 -11.34
N VAL A 179 -14.39 19.06 -11.71
CA VAL A 179 -13.95 18.90 -13.10
C VAL A 179 -14.00 17.42 -13.50
N PRO A 180 -14.60 17.07 -14.64
CA PRO A 180 -14.60 15.69 -15.12
C PRO A 180 -13.18 15.17 -15.34
N MET A 181 -12.94 13.95 -14.88
CA MET A 181 -11.68 13.27 -15.04
C MET A 181 -11.30 13.06 -16.51
N ASP A 182 -10.05 13.37 -16.84
CA ASP A 182 -9.49 13.14 -18.16
C ASP A 182 -9.30 11.64 -18.44
N LYS A 183 -9.76 11.19 -19.62
CA LYS A 183 -9.62 9.78 -20.05
C LYS A 183 -8.15 9.33 -20.11
N SER A 184 -7.26 10.22 -20.50
CA SER A 184 -5.82 9.96 -20.54
C SER A 184 -5.22 9.70 -19.14
N LEU A 185 -5.79 10.32 -18.10
CA LEU A 185 -5.36 10.06 -16.72
C LEU A 185 -5.79 8.66 -16.28
N MET A 186 -7.00 8.22 -16.67
CA MET A 186 -7.47 6.86 -16.39
C MET A 186 -6.67 5.78 -17.12
N GLU A 187 -6.28 6.02 -18.37
CA GLU A 187 -5.39 5.12 -19.10
C GLU A 187 -4.04 4.99 -18.39
N LEU A 188 -3.51 6.09 -17.84
CA LEU A 188 -2.29 6.07 -17.03
C LEU A 188 -2.46 5.27 -15.74
N VAL A 189 -3.58 5.46 -15.01
CA VAL A 189 -3.90 4.66 -13.81
C VAL A 189 -3.94 3.17 -14.14
N GLN A 190 -4.60 2.78 -15.23
CA GLN A 190 -4.69 1.38 -15.64
C GLN A 190 -3.32 0.77 -15.94
N GLN A 191 -2.44 1.52 -16.61
CA GLN A 191 -1.07 1.09 -16.87
C GLN A 191 -0.26 0.92 -15.57
N ILE A 192 -0.41 1.84 -14.60
CA ILE A 192 0.25 1.76 -13.29
C ILE A 192 -0.22 0.55 -12.50
N VAL A 193 -1.54 0.31 -12.44
CA VAL A 193 -2.14 -0.83 -11.74
C VAL A 193 -1.66 -2.15 -12.34
N SER A 194 -1.65 -2.27 -13.68
CA SER A 194 -1.12 -3.46 -14.35
C SER A 194 0.35 -3.70 -14.05
N PHE A 195 1.15 -2.63 -13.96
CA PHE A 195 2.56 -2.72 -13.61
C PHE A 195 2.75 -3.19 -12.15
N HIS A 196 2.06 -2.57 -11.19
CA HIS A 196 2.13 -2.94 -9.77
C HIS A 196 1.72 -4.40 -9.52
N MET A 197 0.64 -4.86 -10.16
CA MET A 197 0.17 -6.24 -10.03
C MET A 197 1.17 -7.28 -10.57
N LYS A 198 1.89 -6.96 -11.65
CA LYS A 198 2.94 -7.84 -12.22
C LYS A 198 4.20 -7.92 -11.36
N HIS A 199 4.45 -6.90 -10.55
CA HIS A 199 5.68 -6.78 -9.75
C HIS A 199 5.47 -7.01 -8.25
N ASN A 200 4.37 -7.65 -7.84
CA ASN A 200 4.05 -7.94 -6.44
C ASN A 200 3.90 -6.69 -5.55
N ALA A 201 3.49 -5.56 -6.13
CA ALA A 201 3.12 -4.34 -5.42
C ALA A 201 1.59 -4.24 -5.34
N GLU A 202 0.93 -5.33 -4.92
CA GLU A 202 -0.54 -5.37 -4.85
C GLU A 202 -1.13 -4.32 -3.90
N PRO A 203 -0.56 -4.06 -2.70
CA PRO A 203 -1.07 -3.02 -1.79
C PRO A 203 -1.08 -1.64 -2.44
N GLU A 204 -0.01 -1.26 -3.13
CA GLU A 204 0.12 0.04 -3.79
C GLU A 204 -0.88 0.21 -4.95
N ALA A 205 -1.20 -0.89 -5.66
CA ALA A 205 -2.25 -0.87 -6.68
C ALA A 205 -3.64 -0.65 -6.07
N VAL A 206 -3.93 -1.30 -4.93
CA VAL A 206 -5.22 -1.16 -4.23
C VAL A 206 -5.36 0.25 -3.67
N ASP A 207 -4.32 0.79 -3.03
CA ASP A 207 -4.34 2.15 -2.47
C ASP A 207 -4.62 3.20 -3.56
N LEU A 208 -3.93 3.11 -4.70
CA LEU A 208 -4.18 4.02 -5.83
C LEU A 208 -5.62 3.93 -6.34
N LEU A 209 -6.18 2.72 -6.48
CA LEU A 209 -7.55 2.55 -6.95
C LEU A 209 -8.59 3.02 -5.93
N MET A 210 -8.29 2.94 -4.64
CA MET A 210 -9.11 3.50 -3.57
C MET A 210 -9.10 5.02 -3.62
N GLU A 211 -7.93 5.64 -3.82
CA GLU A 211 -7.81 7.10 -3.95
C GLU A 211 -8.50 7.63 -5.20
N VAL A 212 -8.53 6.87 -6.29
CA VAL A 212 -9.20 7.21 -7.56
C VAL A 212 -10.69 6.80 -7.58
N GLU A 213 -11.21 6.27 -6.47
CA GLU A 213 -12.60 5.80 -6.33
C GLU A 213 -13.05 4.80 -7.42
N ASN A 214 -12.12 4.03 -8.00
CA ASN A 214 -12.39 3.11 -9.10
C ASN A 214 -11.84 1.71 -8.84
N LEU A 215 -12.30 1.09 -7.75
CA LEU A 215 -11.85 -0.25 -7.35
C LEU A 215 -12.32 -1.37 -8.30
N ASP A 216 -13.35 -1.18 -9.13
CA ASP A 216 -13.89 -2.23 -10.00
C ASP A 216 -12.84 -2.76 -11.01
N LEU A 217 -11.92 -1.89 -11.44
CA LEU A 217 -10.80 -2.25 -12.32
C LEU A 217 -9.87 -3.32 -11.72
N LEU A 218 -9.88 -3.47 -10.38
CA LEU A 218 -9.07 -4.46 -9.68
C LEU A 218 -9.41 -5.89 -10.15
N VAL A 219 -10.68 -6.17 -10.43
CA VAL A 219 -11.15 -7.52 -10.79
C VAL A 219 -10.53 -7.99 -12.11
N GLU A 220 -10.22 -7.08 -13.03
CA GLU A 220 -9.63 -7.38 -14.34
C GLU A 220 -8.12 -7.68 -14.26
N HIS A 221 -7.42 -7.05 -13.32
CA HIS A 221 -5.95 -7.10 -13.21
C HIS A 221 -5.42 -8.14 -12.21
N VAL A 222 -6.30 -8.81 -11.46
CA VAL A 222 -5.91 -9.84 -10.50
C VAL A 222 -5.74 -11.20 -11.19
N ASP A 223 -4.69 -11.92 -10.78
CA ASP A 223 -4.24 -13.22 -11.24
C ASP A 223 -4.28 -14.29 -10.10
N ALA A 224 -4.13 -15.56 -10.46
CA ALA A 224 -4.16 -16.69 -9.52
C ALA A 224 -3.02 -16.68 -8.47
N THR A 225 -1.95 -15.92 -8.71
CA THR A 225 -0.79 -15.83 -7.79
C THR A 225 -0.90 -14.68 -6.80
N ASN A 226 -1.71 -13.67 -7.11
CA ASN A 226 -1.79 -12.42 -6.33
C ASN A 226 -3.12 -12.27 -5.59
N TYR A 227 -4.22 -12.89 -6.04
CA TYR A 227 -5.56 -12.72 -5.46
C TYR A 227 -5.61 -12.89 -3.93
N LYS A 228 -4.89 -13.87 -3.37
CA LYS A 228 -4.87 -14.10 -1.92
C LYS A 228 -4.28 -12.91 -1.15
N ARG A 229 -3.22 -12.31 -1.68
CA ARG A 229 -2.54 -11.16 -1.07
C ARG A 229 -3.39 -9.91 -1.23
N THR A 230 -3.93 -9.69 -2.43
CA THR A 230 -4.83 -8.56 -2.72
C THR A 230 -6.08 -8.59 -1.83
N CYS A 231 -6.77 -9.73 -1.74
CA CYS A 231 -7.97 -9.84 -0.91
C CYS A 231 -7.66 -9.75 0.59
N LEU A 232 -6.51 -10.28 1.05
CA LEU A 232 -6.09 -10.12 2.44
C LEU A 232 -5.87 -8.65 2.78
N TYR A 233 -5.19 -7.91 1.89
CA TYR A 233 -4.98 -6.48 2.04
C TYR A 233 -6.33 -5.75 2.08
N LEU A 234 -7.19 -5.96 1.08
CA LEU A 234 -8.50 -5.33 0.96
C LEU A 234 -9.41 -5.58 2.19
N THR A 235 -9.42 -6.82 2.69
CA THR A 235 -10.18 -7.20 3.91
C THR A 235 -9.59 -6.60 5.18
N SER A 236 -8.27 -6.39 5.22
CA SER A 236 -7.63 -5.72 6.36
C SER A 236 -7.86 -4.21 6.33
N SER A 237 -7.81 -3.61 5.16
CA SER A 237 -8.03 -2.18 4.93
C SER A 237 -9.48 -1.78 5.18
N SER A 238 -10.46 -2.63 4.82
CA SER A 238 -11.89 -2.33 5.03
C SER A 238 -12.25 -2.03 6.50
N LYS A 239 -11.51 -2.56 7.48
CA LYS A 239 -11.71 -2.28 8.91
C LYS A 239 -11.38 -0.85 9.32
N TYR A 240 -10.59 -0.15 8.50
CA TYR A 240 -10.13 1.21 8.75
C TYR A 240 -10.82 2.22 7.84
N LEU A 241 -11.67 1.76 6.92
CA LEU A 241 -12.42 2.64 6.03
C LEU A 241 -13.74 3.08 6.66
N PRO A 242 -14.20 4.30 6.36
CA PRO A 242 -15.54 4.72 6.71
C PRO A 242 -16.57 3.96 5.86
N ALA A 243 -17.78 3.80 6.39
CA ALA A 243 -18.93 3.40 5.56
C ALA A 243 -19.27 4.55 4.59
N PRO A 244 -19.42 4.33 3.27
CA PRO A 244 -19.73 3.08 2.55
C PRO A 244 -18.55 2.34 1.86
N ASP A 245 -17.33 2.88 1.93
CA ASP A 245 -16.17 2.37 1.19
C ASP A 245 -15.68 1.02 1.73
N ASP A 246 -15.87 0.79 3.02
CA ASP A 246 -15.63 -0.50 3.68
C ASP A 246 -16.40 -1.65 2.99
N MET A 247 -17.68 -1.41 2.67
CA MET A 247 -18.56 -2.38 2.03
C MET A 247 -18.22 -2.58 0.55
N LEU A 248 -17.83 -1.52 -0.15
CA LEU A 248 -17.34 -1.63 -1.52
C LEU A 248 -16.08 -2.49 -1.59
N ALA A 249 -15.12 -2.24 -0.69
CA ALA A 249 -13.90 -3.04 -0.58
C ALA A 249 -14.21 -4.53 -0.29
N LEU A 250 -15.11 -4.81 0.65
CA LEU A 250 -15.52 -6.19 0.96
C LEU A 250 -16.27 -6.85 -0.21
N LYS A 251 -17.10 -6.12 -0.93
CA LYS A 251 -17.82 -6.64 -2.11
C LYS A 251 -16.85 -7.04 -3.22
N ILE A 252 -15.83 -6.23 -3.48
CA ILE A 252 -14.82 -6.52 -4.51
C ILE A 252 -13.93 -7.69 -4.07
N ALA A 253 -13.56 -7.76 -2.78
CA ALA A 253 -12.86 -8.93 -2.24
C ALA A 253 -13.65 -10.23 -2.46
N TYR A 254 -14.97 -10.18 -2.24
CA TYR A 254 -15.89 -11.30 -2.48
C TYR A 254 -15.91 -11.71 -3.96
N GLU A 255 -16.07 -10.76 -4.88
CA GLU A 255 -16.08 -11.03 -6.32
C GLU A 255 -14.78 -11.65 -6.81
N ILE A 256 -13.64 -11.17 -6.31
CA ILE A 256 -12.33 -11.77 -6.61
C ILE A 256 -12.25 -13.21 -6.10
N TYR A 257 -12.64 -13.48 -4.85
CA TYR A 257 -12.61 -14.86 -4.32
C TYR A 257 -13.53 -15.81 -5.10
N LEU A 258 -14.70 -15.33 -5.52
CA LEU A 258 -15.64 -16.10 -6.33
C LEU A 258 -15.05 -16.41 -7.71
N LYS A 259 -14.39 -15.44 -8.36
CA LYS A 259 -13.72 -15.61 -9.66
C LYS A 259 -12.63 -16.70 -9.63
N PHE A 260 -11.89 -16.82 -8.52
CA PHE A 260 -10.83 -17.81 -8.36
C PHE A 260 -11.28 -19.14 -7.73
N GLY A 261 -12.57 -19.27 -7.37
CA GLY A 261 -13.13 -20.49 -6.79
C GLY A 261 -12.72 -20.76 -5.34
N ASP A 262 -12.20 -19.76 -4.61
CA ASP A 262 -11.96 -19.88 -3.17
C ASP A 262 -13.23 -19.53 -2.37
N LEU A 263 -14.17 -20.46 -2.41
CA LEU A 263 -15.52 -20.29 -1.90
C LEU A 263 -15.59 -20.23 -0.37
N ALA A 264 -14.67 -20.90 0.32
CA ALA A 264 -14.57 -20.82 1.78
C ALA A 264 -14.18 -19.41 2.23
N SER A 265 -13.21 -18.79 1.55
CA SER A 265 -12.84 -17.39 1.80
C SER A 265 -13.96 -16.44 1.39
N ALA A 266 -14.59 -16.66 0.23
CA ALA A 266 -15.74 -15.88 -0.24
C ALA A 266 -16.89 -15.89 0.79
N LEU A 267 -17.24 -17.06 1.35
CA LEU A 267 -18.28 -17.19 2.37
C LEU A 267 -17.96 -16.37 3.62
N ARG A 268 -16.70 -16.38 4.07
CA ARG A 268 -16.28 -15.60 5.25
C ARG A 268 -16.44 -14.11 5.03
N ILE A 269 -16.14 -13.62 3.82
CA ILE A 269 -16.37 -12.22 3.44
C ILE A 269 -17.87 -11.92 3.30
N ALA A 270 -18.64 -12.82 2.68
CA ALA A 270 -20.09 -12.66 2.51
C ALA A 270 -20.84 -12.48 3.84
N LEU A 271 -20.38 -13.13 4.91
CA LEU A 271 -20.94 -12.99 6.26
C LEU A 271 -20.68 -11.60 6.90
N LEU A 272 -19.67 -10.87 6.41
CA LEU A 272 -19.34 -9.52 6.87
C LEU A 272 -20.17 -8.43 6.17
N LEU A 273 -20.64 -8.68 4.94
CA LEU A 273 -21.47 -7.75 4.17
C LEU A 273 -22.86 -7.57 4.80
N ASP A 274 -23.55 -6.46 4.53
CA ASP A 274 -24.91 -6.23 5.08
C ASP A 274 -25.96 -7.18 4.47
N ASN A 275 -25.86 -7.46 3.17
CA ASN A 275 -26.80 -8.33 2.44
C ASN A 275 -26.35 -9.81 2.46
N LYS A 276 -26.10 -10.33 3.66
CA LYS A 276 -25.51 -11.65 3.93
C LYS A 276 -26.22 -12.77 3.18
N LEU A 277 -27.55 -12.77 3.21
CA LEU A 277 -28.37 -13.84 2.66
C LEU A 277 -28.14 -14.04 1.16
N GLN A 278 -28.11 -12.96 0.38
CA GLN A 278 -27.95 -13.08 -1.08
C GLN A 278 -26.55 -13.54 -1.46
N TYR A 279 -25.50 -12.97 -0.87
CA TYR A 279 -24.13 -13.37 -1.16
C TYR A 279 -23.82 -14.79 -0.69
N VAL A 280 -24.33 -15.21 0.46
CA VAL A 280 -24.15 -16.59 0.91
C VAL A 280 -24.88 -17.54 -0.04
N LYS A 281 -26.13 -17.25 -0.45
CA LYS A 281 -26.85 -18.07 -1.45
C LYS A 281 -26.04 -18.23 -2.75
N GLN A 282 -25.44 -17.15 -3.25
CA GLN A 282 -24.57 -17.20 -4.42
C GLN A 282 -23.38 -18.17 -4.25
N VAL A 283 -22.72 -18.16 -3.08
CA VAL A 283 -21.62 -19.12 -2.79
C VAL A 283 -22.12 -20.56 -2.79
N TYR A 284 -23.30 -20.81 -2.22
CA TYR A 284 -23.90 -22.15 -2.22
C TYR A 284 -24.27 -22.62 -3.64
N THR A 285 -24.76 -21.72 -4.50
CA THR A 285 -25.07 -22.03 -5.90
C THR A 285 -23.82 -22.23 -6.77
N ALA A 286 -22.67 -21.69 -6.35
CA ALA A 286 -21.42 -21.80 -7.08
C ALA A 286 -20.74 -23.18 -6.93
N THR A 287 -21.28 -24.08 -6.11
CA THR A 287 -20.72 -25.42 -5.88
C THR A 287 -21.79 -26.47 -5.83
N ASP A 288 -21.50 -27.62 -6.45
CA ASP A 288 -22.36 -28.81 -6.39
C ASP A 288 -21.87 -29.84 -5.35
N ASP A 289 -20.66 -29.66 -4.81
CA ASP A 289 -20.10 -30.56 -3.80
C ASP A 289 -20.84 -30.45 -2.45
N LEU A 290 -21.51 -31.54 -2.09
CA LEU A 290 -22.24 -31.69 -0.84
C LEU A 290 -21.34 -31.55 0.39
N LEU A 291 -20.08 -32.01 0.34
CA LEU A 291 -19.19 -31.93 1.51
C LEU A 291 -18.83 -30.48 1.82
N LEU A 292 -18.52 -29.68 0.80
CA LEU A 292 -18.30 -28.25 0.93
C LEU A 292 -19.56 -27.54 1.42
N LYS A 293 -20.76 -27.86 0.89
CA LYS A 293 -22.02 -27.30 1.39
C LYS A 293 -22.25 -27.60 2.87
N LYS A 294 -21.92 -28.81 3.33
CA LYS A 294 -21.97 -29.16 4.77
C LYS A 294 -21.01 -28.30 5.58
N GLN A 295 -19.77 -28.13 5.13
CA GLN A 295 -18.78 -27.28 5.79
C GLN A 295 -19.24 -25.81 5.87
N PHE A 296 -19.79 -25.27 4.79
CA PHE A 296 -20.37 -23.93 4.76
C PHE A 296 -21.53 -23.80 5.75
N SER A 297 -22.38 -24.81 5.82
CA SER A 297 -23.52 -24.83 6.73
C SER A 297 -23.09 -24.79 8.20
N TYR A 298 -22.02 -25.50 8.58
CA TYR A 298 -21.46 -25.38 9.94
C TYR A 298 -20.91 -23.98 10.23
N ILE A 299 -20.31 -23.29 9.25
CA ILE A 299 -19.80 -21.92 9.42
C ILE A 299 -20.98 -20.95 9.63
N VAL A 300 -22.02 -21.06 8.79
CA VAL A 300 -23.25 -20.24 8.88
C VAL A 300 -23.97 -20.49 10.20
N ALA A 301 -24.10 -21.76 10.60
CA ALA A 301 -24.72 -22.16 11.86
C ALA A 301 -24.01 -21.56 13.07
N ARG A 302 -22.67 -21.53 13.05
CA ARG A 302 -21.86 -20.90 14.13
C ARG A 302 -21.97 -19.39 14.14
N HIS A 303 -22.12 -18.77 12.97
CA HIS A 303 -22.40 -17.33 12.86
C HIS A 303 -23.82 -16.99 13.36
N GLY A 304 -24.71 -17.99 13.53
CA GLY A 304 -26.07 -17.80 14.03
C GLY A 304 -27.00 -17.17 12.99
N LEU A 305 -26.67 -17.29 11.70
CA LEU A 305 -27.52 -16.78 10.63
C LEU A 305 -28.58 -17.84 10.29
N SER A 306 -29.85 -17.51 10.56
CA SER A 306 -30.98 -18.35 10.17
C SER A 306 -31.17 -18.24 8.67
N MET A 307 -30.84 -19.31 7.96
CA MET A 307 -31.01 -19.44 6.52
C MET A 307 -31.93 -20.62 6.23
N ASP A 308 -32.86 -20.41 5.32
CA ASP A 308 -33.61 -21.50 4.74
C ASP A 308 -32.87 -22.00 3.50
N ILE A 309 -32.60 -23.31 3.48
CA ILE A 309 -32.01 -23.98 2.33
C ILE A 309 -33.14 -24.20 1.33
N ASP A 310 -33.16 -23.39 0.28
CA ASP A 310 -34.15 -23.48 -0.81
C ASP A 310 -33.68 -24.44 -1.91
N ASP A 311 -34.58 -24.77 -2.86
CA ASP A 311 -34.30 -25.66 -4.00
C ASP A 311 -33.20 -25.12 -4.93
N GLU A 312 -32.92 -23.81 -4.87
CA GLU A 312 -31.80 -23.17 -5.57
C GLU A 312 -30.44 -23.63 -5.02
N ILE A 313 -30.36 -23.97 -3.73
CA ILE A 313 -29.12 -24.40 -3.08
C ILE A 313 -28.87 -25.88 -3.34
N THR A 314 -29.89 -26.72 -3.23
CA THR A 314 -29.81 -28.16 -3.51
C THR A 314 -31.18 -28.67 -3.97
N ALA A 315 -31.22 -29.31 -5.14
CA ALA A 315 -32.45 -29.88 -5.70
C ALA A 315 -32.88 -31.20 -5.01
N ASP A 316 -31.96 -31.89 -4.35
CA ASP A 316 -32.22 -33.13 -3.63
C ASP A 316 -32.77 -32.86 -2.22
N GLU A 317 -34.03 -33.25 -1.98
CA GLU A 317 -34.74 -33.04 -0.70
C GLU A 317 -34.02 -33.66 0.50
N ASN A 318 -33.39 -34.83 0.34
CA ASN A 318 -32.64 -35.47 1.43
C ASN A 318 -31.43 -34.63 1.86
N ASP A 319 -30.71 -34.05 0.90
CA ASP A 319 -29.53 -33.23 1.20
C ASP A 319 -29.93 -31.87 1.77
N LYS A 320 -31.08 -31.33 1.32
CA LYS A 320 -31.70 -30.14 1.89
C LYS A 320 -32.04 -30.31 3.36
N GLU A 321 -32.69 -31.41 3.74
CA GLU A 321 -32.99 -31.72 5.15
C GLU A 321 -31.70 -31.79 5.99
N VAL A 322 -30.67 -32.49 5.50
CA VAL A 322 -29.38 -32.61 6.21
C VAL A 322 -28.70 -31.25 6.38
N LEU A 323 -28.69 -30.39 5.35
CA LEU A 323 -28.11 -29.05 5.45
C LEU A 323 -28.91 -28.16 6.39
N GLN A 324 -30.25 -28.23 6.35
CA GLN A 324 -31.14 -27.49 7.24
C GLN A 324 -30.92 -27.87 8.71
N GLU A 325 -30.80 -29.17 9.00
CA GLU A 325 -30.47 -29.67 10.35
C GLU A 325 -29.13 -29.12 10.86
N ILE A 326 -28.13 -29.01 9.97
CA ILE A 326 -26.81 -28.46 10.31
C ILE A 326 -26.92 -26.96 10.58
N VAL A 327 -27.61 -26.19 9.73
CA VAL A 327 -27.78 -24.73 9.90
C VAL A 327 -28.48 -24.41 11.23
N TYR A 328 -29.48 -25.19 11.62
CA TYR A 328 -30.18 -25.02 12.90
C TYR A 328 -29.43 -25.60 14.12
N ASN A 329 -28.23 -26.14 13.94
CA ASN A 329 -27.42 -26.75 15.00
C ASN A 329 -28.15 -27.85 15.79
N THR A 330 -29.10 -28.58 15.19
CA THR A 330 -29.94 -29.56 15.89
C THR A 330 -29.11 -30.66 16.56
N LYS A 331 -28.01 -31.09 15.91
CA LYS A 331 -27.12 -32.17 16.37
C LYS A 331 -25.83 -31.68 17.03
N LEU A 332 -25.75 -30.40 17.39
CA LEU A 332 -24.52 -29.80 17.92
C LEU A 332 -24.05 -30.46 19.23
N SER A 333 -24.97 -30.71 20.16
CA SER A 333 -24.70 -31.37 21.44
C SER A 333 -24.19 -32.80 21.25
N GLU A 334 -24.81 -33.57 20.36
CA GLU A 334 -24.40 -34.93 20.00
C GLU A 334 -22.99 -34.95 19.39
N GLY A 335 -22.69 -33.97 18.53
CA GLY A 335 -21.37 -33.79 17.93
C GLY A 335 -20.29 -33.53 19.00
N TYR A 336 -20.54 -32.62 19.94
CA TYR A 336 -19.60 -32.36 21.04
C TYR A 336 -19.40 -33.56 21.97
N LEU A 337 -20.46 -34.33 22.26
CA LEU A 337 -20.35 -35.56 23.05
C LEU A 337 -19.60 -36.67 22.32
N THR A 338 -19.64 -36.68 20.99
CA THR A 338 -18.86 -37.63 20.17
C THR A 338 -17.39 -37.22 20.17
N LEU A 339 -17.09 -35.93 19.96
CA LEU A 339 -15.73 -35.40 20.04
C LEU A 339 -15.11 -35.63 21.44
N ALA A 340 -15.88 -35.40 22.51
CA ALA A 340 -15.40 -35.64 23.87
C ALA A 340 -15.09 -37.13 24.13
N ARG A 341 -15.85 -38.06 23.52
CA ARG A 341 -15.54 -39.49 23.52
C ARG A 341 -14.27 -39.79 22.73
N ASP A 342 -14.10 -39.22 21.55
CA ASP A 342 -12.96 -39.48 20.67
C ASP A 342 -11.63 -38.94 21.22
N ILE A 343 -11.64 -37.79 21.90
CA ILE A 343 -10.46 -37.23 22.59
C ILE A 343 -10.27 -37.87 23.98
N GLU A 344 -11.19 -38.77 24.37
CA GLU A 344 -11.23 -39.45 25.68
C GLU A 344 -11.28 -38.48 26.87
N VAL A 345 -11.95 -37.32 26.72
CA VAL A 345 -12.05 -36.27 27.77
C VAL A 345 -13.43 -36.28 28.44
N MET A 346 -14.22 -37.33 28.21
CA MET A 346 -15.50 -37.52 28.89
C MET A 346 -15.33 -37.56 30.42
N GLU A 347 -14.24 -38.18 30.88
CA GLU A 347 -13.88 -38.27 32.28
C GLU A 347 -12.63 -37.42 32.56
N PRO A 348 -12.56 -36.76 33.74
CA PRO A 348 -11.40 -35.96 34.11
C PRO A 348 -10.17 -36.85 34.24
N LYS A 349 -9.20 -36.68 33.34
CA LYS A 349 -7.93 -37.41 33.40
C LYS A 349 -7.12 -36.95 34.61
N SER A 350 -6.61 -37.90 35.40
CA SER A 350 -5.67 -37.58 36.46
C SER A 350 -4.29 -37.26 35.86
N PRO A 351 -3.41 -36.49 36.56
CA PRO A 351 -2.05 -36.28 36.09
C PRO A 351 -1.28 -37.58 35.81
N GLU A 352 -1.54 -38.64 36.59
CA GLU A 352 -0.93 -39.96 36.43
C GLU A 352 -1.29 -40.64 35.10
N ASP A 353 -2.51 -40.42 34.61
CA ASP A 353 -2.99 -40.94 33.33
C ASP A 353 -2.31 -40.23 32.14
N ILE A 354 -1.97 -38.95 32.30
CA ILE A 354 -1.22 -38.17 31.30
C ILE A 354 0.25 -38.63 31.25
N TYR A 355 0.85 -38.90 32.41
CA TYR A 355 2.25 -39.38 32.49
C TYR A 355 2.44 -40.78 31.89
N LYS A 356 1.49 -41.71 32.07
CA LYS A 356 1.57 -43.07 31.49
C LYS A 356 1.60 -43.07 29.95
N VAL A 357 0.84 -42.17 29.31
CA VAL A 357 0.81 -42.05 27.85
C VAL A 357 2.14 -41.50 27.31
N THR A 358 2.78 -40.59 28.06
CA THR A 358 4.06 -39.97 27.64
C THR A 358 5.25 -40.90 27.83
N CYS A 359 5.23 -41.78 28.85
CA CYS A 359 6.30 -42.77 29.10
C CYS A 359 6.28 -43.99 28.17
N LEU A 360 5.25 -44.18 27.34
CA LEU A 360 5.21 -45.26 26.33
C LEU A 360 5.85 -44.87 24.99
N PHE A 361 6.27 -43.61 24.83
CA PHE A 361 6.92 -43.07 23.63
C PHE A 361 8.43 -42.82 23.79
N PHE A 362 9.03 -43.26 24.90
CA PHE A 362 10.46 -43.43 25.12
C PHE A 362 10.74 -44.89 25.44
#